data_AF-A0A271M4P6-F1
#
_entry.id   AF-A0A271M4P6-F1
#
_cell.length_a   1.000
_cell.length_b   1.000
_cell.length_c   1.000
_cell.angle_alpha   90.00
_cell.angle_beta   90.00
_cell.angle_gamma   90.00
#
_symmetry.space_group_name_H-M   'P 1'
#
loop_
_entity.id
_entity.type
_entity.pdbx_description
1 polymer ?
#
loop_
_entity_poly.entity_id
_entity_poly.type
_entity_poly.pdbx_seq_one_letter_code
_entity_poly.pdbx_strand_id
1 'polypeptide(L)'
;MIRLQDIQTLWQYIQQQQRQIDSLTKKVQALQQEIVELKKRPPVSVDKIEYSFDQLKVETLAGTLNIGLSPSELSGIKDYAVNVKGQNPPDHQQLLPQLLDASNRFIDENLHRLIETYEGQLQRSIAPEMKEHIKRDLTKQLPERIGFYLNQCKEEPPEVVKEKILAKIKADIEQALAVFISKIPEME
;
A
#
# COMPACT_ATOMS: atom_id res chain seq x y z
N MET A 1 35.10 -41.70 20.32
CA MET A 1 36.15 -40.79 20.83
C MET A 1 36.01 -39.48 20.07
N ILE A 2 35.45 -38.44 20.69
CA ILE A 2 35.33 -37.11 20.05
C ILE A 2 36.76 -36.57 19.91
N ARG A 3 37.16 -36.18 18.70
CA ARG A 3 38.53 -35.71 18.46
C ARG A 3 38.64 -34.30 19.03
N LEU A 4 39.78 -33.98 19.66
CA LEU A 4 40.04 -32.66 20.25
C LEU A 4 39.81 -31.50 19.26
N GLN A 5 39.99 -31.76 17.97
CA GLN A 5 39.74 -30.82 16.87
C GLN A 5 38.26 -30.45 16.73
N ASP A 6 37.32 -31.37 16.98
CA ASP A 6 35.88 -31.12 16.87
C ASP A 6 35.39 -30.20 18.01
N ILE A 7 36.03 -30.28 19.17
CA ILE A 7 35.73 -29.41 20.31
C ILE A 7 36.24 -27.98 20.05
N GLN A 8 37.40 -27.84 19.40
CA GLN A 8 37.96 -26.53 19.06
C GLN A 8 37.11 -25.80 18.00
N THR A 9 36.64 -26.50 16.97
CA THR A 9 35.77 -25.90 15.93
C THR A 9 34.41 -25.51 16.50
N LEU A 10 33.82 -26.36 17.35
CA LEU A 10 32.58 -26.03 18.05
C LEU A 10 32.73 -24.81 18.95
N TRP A 11 33.84 -24.71 19.69
CA TRP A 11 34.12 -23.56 20.55
C TRP A 11 34.25 -22.27 19.74
N GLN A 12 34.93 -22.31 18.59
CA GLN A 12 35.03 -21.17 17.68
C GLN A 12 33.67 -20.74 17.13
N TYR A 13 32.80 -21.69 16.79
CA TYR A 13 31.45 -21.41 16.31
C TYR A 13 30.59 -20.75 17.38
N ILE A 14 30.63 -21.26 18.62
CA ILE A 14 29.94 -20.66 19.77
C ILE A 14 30.43 -19.22 20.02
N GLN A 15 31.75 -18.98 19.95
CA GLN A 15 32.31 -17.63 20.09
C GLN A 15 31.88 -16.68 18.97
N GLN A 16 31.71 -17.18 17.74
CA GLN A 16 31.19 -16.38 16.65
C GLN A 16 29.71 -16.03 16.85
N GLN A 17 28.89 -17.02 17.26
CA GLN A 17 27.48 -16.79 17.55
C GLN A 17 27.31 -15.80 18.71
N GLN A 18 28.08 -15.92 19.79
CA GLN A 18 28.02 -14.99 20.91
C GLN A 18 28.29 -13.55 20.47
N ARG A 19 29.30 -13.33 19.62
CA ARG A 19 29.59 -12.01 19.06
C ARG A 19 28.45 -11.44 18.21
N GLN A 20 27.76 -12.29 17.44
CA GLN A 20 26.59 -11.87 16.67
C GLN A 20 25.43 -11.49 17.57
N ILE A 21 25.16 -12.29 18.60
CA ILE A 21 24.12 -12.01 19.61
C ILE A 21 24.41 -10.67 20.28
N ASP A 22 25.63 -10.44 20.76
CA ASP A 22 26.01 -9.19 21.43
C ASP A 22 25.84 -7.97 20.51
N SER A 23 26.19 -8.10 19.23
CA SER A 23 25.98 -7.05 18.23
C SER A 23 24.49 -6.76 18.01
N LEU A 24 23.66 -7.79 17.92
CA LEU A 24 22.22 -7.62 17.73
C LEU A 24 21.58 -6.99 18.96
N THR A 25 21.95 -7.42 20.17
CA THR A 25 21.48 -6.83 21.42
C THR A 25 21.80 -5.34 21.51
N LYS A 26 23.02 -4.94 21.15
CA LYS A 26 23.41 -3.52 21.11
C LYS A 26 22.57 -2.71 20.12
N LYS A 27 22.29 -3.25 18.93
CA LYS A 27 21.44 -2.59 17.93
C LYS A 27 20.00 -2.40 18.42
N VAL A 28 19.43 -3.43 19.06
CA VAL A 28 18.08 -3.35 19.64
C VAL A 28 18.02 -2.30 20.74
N GLN A 29 19.03 -2.23 21.61
CA GLN A 29 19.10 -1.19 22.65
C GLN A 29 19.19 0.23 22.06
N ALA A 30 19.98 0.42 21.01
CA ALA A 30 20.07 1.72 20.33
C ALA A 30 18.72 2.15 19.74
N LEU A 31 18.03 1.25 19.04
CA LEU A 31 16.69 1.52 18.48
C LEU A 31 15.66 1.83 19.57
N GLN A 32 15.72 1.13 20.70
CA GLN A 32 14.85 1.42 21.85
C GLN A 32 15.12 2.82 22.42
N GLN A 33 16.37 3.25 22.50
CA GLN A 33 16.73 4.60 22.93
C GLN A 33 16.23 5.67 21.95
N GLU A 34 16.40 5.45 20.64
CA GLU A 34 15.89 6.37 19.61
C GLU A 34 14.36 6.53 19.68
N ILE A 35 13.62 5.44 19.92
CA ILE A 35 12.15 5.50 20.12
C ILE A 35 11.79 6.34 21.35
N VAL A 36 12.53 6.19 22.46
CA VAL A 36 12.32 6.97 23.67
C VAL A 36 12.62 8.46 23.42
N GLU A 37 13.65 8.78 22.66
CA GLU A 37 13.99 10.16 22.28
C GLU A 37 12.94 10.79 21.36
N LEU A 38 12.44 10.04 20.38
CA LEU A 38 11.34 10.48 19.51
C LEU A 38 10.07 10.76 20.31
N LYS A 39 9.76 9.94 21.31
CA LYS A 39 8.62 10.16 22.23
C LYS A 39 8.78 11.38 23.15
N LYS A 40 10.02 11.84 23.40
CA LYS A 40 10.31 13.02 24.23
C LYS A 40 10.23 14.34 23.46
N ARG A 41 10.14 14.31 22.13
CA ARG A 41 9.93 15.53 21.34
C ARG A 41 8.52 16.07 21.64
N PRO A 42 8.37 17.38 21.90
CA PRO A 42 7.07 17.94 22.23
C PRO A 42 6.09 17.69 21.07
N PRO A 43 4.81 17.39 21.36
CA PRO A 43 3.81 17.27 20.31
C PRO A 43 3.72 18.63 19.61
N VAL A 44 3.82 18.60 18.28
CA VAL A 44 3.43 19.73 17.43
C VAL A 44 2.02 20.12 17.88
N SER A 45 1.83 21.38 18.27
CA SER A 45 0.55 21.92 18.74
C SER A 45 -0.50 21.71 17.66
N VAL A 46 -1.36 20.71 17.85
CA VAL A 46 -2.57 20.55 17.06
C VAL A 46 -3.59 21.48 17.71
N ASP A 47 -3.95 22.54 17.00
CA ASP A 47 -4.99 23.48 17.42
C ASP A 47 -6.25 22.71 17.82
N LYS A 48 -6.76 23.06 19.00
CA LYS A 48 -7.98 22.63 19.68
C LYS A 48 -9.00 21.93 18.76
N ILE A 49 -9.04 20.59 18.81
CA ILE A 49 -10.16 19.82 18.26
C ILE A 49 -11.33 20.00 19.23
N GLU A 50 -12.21 20.97 18.95
CA GLU A 50 -13.49 21.05 19.66
C GLU A 50 -14.32 19.82 19.33
N TYR A 51 -14.60 19.05 20.38
CA TYR A 51 -15.36 17.81 20.32
C TYR A 51 -16.85 18.15 20.23
N SER A 52 -17.35 18.37 19.00
CA SER A 52 -18.80 18.38 18.77
C SER A 52 -19.26 16.94 18.59
N PHE A 53 -19.97 16.42 19.59
CA PHE A 53 -20.65 15.12 19.49
C PHE A 53 -21.78 15.25 18.47
N ASP A 54 -21.48 15.00 17.20
CA ASP A 54 -22.49 14.52 16.27
C ASP A 54 -22.57 13.00 16.39
N GLN A 55 -23.80 12.50 16.49
CA GLN A 55 -24.11 11.09 16.70
C GLN A 55 -23.25 10.21 15.82
N LEU A 56 -22.59 9.25 16.47
CA LEU A 56 -21.81 8.20 15.83
C LEU A 56 -22.76 7.40 14.94
N LYS A 57 -22.86 7.80 13.66
CA LYS A 57 -23.55 7.02 12.64
C LYS A 57 -22.68 5.80 12.41
N VAL A 58 -23.04 4.72 13.08
CA VAL A 58 -22.53 3.39 12.78
C VAL A 58 -23.05 3.06 11.38
N GLU A 59 -22.30 3.46 10.36
CA GLU A 59 -22.47 2.90 9.04
C GLU A 59 -22.01 1.45 9.17
N THR A 60 -22.98 0.55 9.22
CA THR A 60 -22.74 -0.87 9.07
C THR A 60 -21.88 -1.06 7.81
N LEU A 61 -20.94 -2.01 7.87
CA LEU A 61 -20.15 -2.56 6.76
C LEU A 61 -21.04 -3.26 5.69
N ALA A 62 -22.20 -2.70 5.40
CA ALA A 62 -23.08 -3.12 4.33
C ALA A 62 -22.66 -2.40 3.04
N GLY A 63 -21.63 -2.93 2.37
CA GLY A 63 -21.60 -2.90 0.91
C GLY A 63 -20.76 -1.84 0.18
N THR A 64 -19.53 -1.53 0.60
CA THR A 64 -18.53 -0.96 -0.33
C THR A 64 -17.26 -1.83 -0.29
N LEU A 65 -16.90 -2.47 -1.40
CA LEU A 65 -15.79 -3.41 -1.52
C LEU A 65 -14.49 -2.65 -1.79
N ASN A 66 -13.93 -2.01 -0.77
CA ASN A 66 -12.73 -1.21 -0.96
C ASN A 66 -11.50 -2.10 -1.19
N ILE A 67 -11.02 -2.15 -2.44
CA ILE A 67 -9.82 -2.91 -2.82
C ILE A 67 -8.53 -2.20 -2.39
N GLY A 68 -8.57 -0.88 -2.21
CA GLY A 68 -7.48 -0.11 -1.62
C GLY A 68 -6.51 0.54 -2.61
N LEU A 69 -7.01 1.08 -3.72
CA LEU A 69 -6.23 1.99 -4.57
C LEU A 69 -6.17 3.42 -4.01
N SER A 70 -7.21 3.83 -3.28
CA SER A 70 -7.31 5.20 -2.77
C SER A 70 -6.26 5.50 -1.68
N PRO A 71 -5.47 6.59 -1.81
CA PRO A 71 -4.49 7.00 -0.80
C PRO A 71 -5.08 7.20 0.59
N SER A 72 -6.36 7.60 0.64
CA SER A 72 -7.14 7.87 1.84
C SER A 72 -7.27 6.68 2.81
N GLU A 73 -7.05 5.44 2.35
CA GLU A 73 -7.13 4.23 3.18
C GLU A 73 -5.75 3.74 3.66
N LEU A 74 -4.69 4.03 2.92
CA LEU A 74 -3.31 3.63 3.24
C LEU A 74 -2.57 4.68 4.10
N SER A 75 -3.06 5.91 4.12
CA SER A 75 -2.56 7.00 4.95
C SER A 75 -3.79 7.80 5.33
N GLY A 76 -4.05 7.99 6.63
CA GLY A 76 -5.26 8.67 7.16
C GLY A 76 -5.37 10.16 6.82
N ILE A 77 -5.03 10.55 5.60
CA ILE A 77 -4.97 11.90 5.05
C ILE A 77 -6.12 12.03 4.05
N LYS A 78 -7.36 12.11 4.58
CA LYS A 78 -8.55 12.45 3.78
C LYS A 78 -8.46 13.85 3.16
N ASP A 79 -7.65 14.75 3.72
CA ASP A 79 -7.50 16.13 3.24
C ASP A 79 -6.70 16.28 1.93
N TYR A 80 -5.98 15.24 1.48
CA TYR A 80 -5.18 15.36 0.26
C TYR A 80 -6.01 15.20 -1.02
N ALA A 81 -7.09 14.43 -0.97
CA ALA A 81 -7.96 14.14 -2.13
C ALA A 81 -8.79 15.35 -2.58
N VAL A 82 -9.04 16.32 -1.68
CA VAL A 82 -9.88 17.50 -1.96
C VAL A 82 -9.08 18.62 -2.64
N ASN A 83 -7.75 18.65 -2.50
CA ASN A 83 -6.87 19.73 -2.99
C ASN A 83 -6.32 19.49 -4.42
N VAL A 84 -6.75 18.43 -5.11
CA VAL A 84 -6.22 18.04 -6.43
C VAL A 84 -6.79 18.90 -7.57
N LYS A 85 -7.97 19.51 -7.37
CA LYS A 85 -8.60 20.41 -8.35
C LYS A 85 -7.98 21.81 -8.27
N GLY A 86 -6.78 21.97 -8.83
CA GLY A 86 -6.22 23.32 -9.09
C GLY A 86 -4.70 23.47 -9.01
N GLN A 87 -3.96 22.46 -8.58
CA GLN A 87 -2.50 22.59 -8.37
C GLN A 87 -1.62 21.95 -9.44
N ASN A 88 -2.19 21.20 -10.40
CA ASN A 88 -1.41 20.54 -11.45
C ASN A 88 -1.18 21.50 -12.63
N PRO A 89 0.01 21.48 -13.27
CA PRO A 89 0.28 22.22 -14.49
C PRO A 89 -0.79 21.96 -15.57
N PRO A 90 -1.10 22.94 -16.44
CA PRO A 90 -2.12 22.79 -17.48
C PRO A 90 -1.91 21.55 -18.37
N ASP A 91 -0.66 21.27 -18.72
CA ASP A 91 -0.29 20.11 -19.56
C ASP A 91 -0.61 18.78 -18.87
N HIS A 92 -0.46 18.71 -17.54
CA HIS A 92 -0.76 17.50 -16.77
C HIS A 92 -2.26 17.29 -16.58
N GLN A 93 -3.05 18.37 -16.56
CA GLN A 93 -4.52 18.27 -16.52
C GLN A 93 -5.07 17.67 -17.82
N GLN A 94 -4.42 17.94 -18.96
CA GLN A 94 -4.79 17.37 -20.26
C GLN A 94 -4.48 15.87 -20.38
N LEU A 95 -3.59 15.33 -19.54
CA LEU A 95 -3.27 13.90 -19.51
C LEU A 95 -4.31 13.07 -18.74
N LEU A 96 -5.08 13.69 -17.84
CA LEU A 96 -6.01 12.98 -16.96
C LEU A 96 -7.03 12.10 -17.73
N PRO A 97 -7.71 12.59 -18.78
CA PRO A 97 -8.64 11.76 -19.56
C PRO A 97 -7.93 10.57 -20.23
N GLN A 98 -6.74 10.80 -20.80
CA GLN A 98 -5.98 9.74 -21.47
C GLN A 98 -5.51 8.65 -20.49
N LEU A 99 -5.12 9.05 -19.28
CA LEU A 99 -4.70 8.14 -18.22
C LEU A 99 -5.89 7.34 -17.69
N LEU A 100 -7.06 7.97 -17.53
CA LEU A 100 -8.29 7.30 -17.14
C LEU A 100 -8.72 6.27 -18.18
N ASP A 101 -8.76 6.64 -19.46
CA ASP A 101 -9.14 5.73 -20.54
C ASP A 101 -8.19 4.54 -20.64
N ALA A 102 -6.88 4.78 -20.60
CA ALA A 102 -5.87 3.73 -20.65
C ALA A 102 -5.93 2.80 -19.42
N SER A 103 -6.20 3.34 -18.24
CA SER A 103 -6.30 2.56 -17.00
C SER A 103 -7.59 1.74 -16.95
N ASN A 104 -8.72 2.30 -17.39
CA ASN A 104 -9.99 1.57 -17.50
C ASN A 104 -9.89 0.45 -18.53
N ARG A 105 -9.29 0.72 -19.70
CA ARG A 105 -9.04 -0.31 -20.71
C ARG A 105 -8.18 -1.45 -20.15
N PHE A 106 -7.13 -1.12 -19.40
CA PHE A 106 -6.32 -2.15 -18.75
C PHE A 106 -7.15 -3.03 -17.80
N ILE A 107 -8.02 -2.42 -16.97
CA ILE A 107 -8.93 -3.18 -16.10
C ILE A 107 -9.85 -4.08 -16.94
N ASP A 108 -10.50 -3.53 -17.97
CA ASP A 108 -11.43 -4.28 -18.82
C ASP A 108 -10.78 -5.48 -19.50
N GLU A 109 -9.55 -5.33 -19.99
CA GLU A 109 -8.83 -6.38 -20.74
C GLU A 109 -8.12 -7.40 -19.84
N ASN A 110 -7.65 -7.00 -18.66
CA ASN A 110 -6.70 -7.80 -17.88
C ASN A 110 -7.24 -8.29 -16.54
N LEU A 111 -8.27 -7.65 -15.96
CA LEU A 111 -8.72 -7.94 -14.60
C LEU A 111 -9.12 -9.40 -14.42
N HIS A 112 -9.86 -9.98 -15.38
CA HIS A 112 -10.30 -11.37 -15.30
C HIS A 112 -9.13 -12.34 -15.17
N ARG A 113 -8.14 -12.21 -16.07
CA ARG A 113 -6.93 -13.04 -16.07
C ARG A 113 -6.08 -12.85 -14.81
N LEU A 114 -5.98 -11.61 -14.32
CA LEU A 114 -5.25 -11.31 -13.07
C LEU A 114 -5.91 -12.02 -11.88
N ILE A 115 -7.24 -11.95 -11.78
CA ILE A 115 -8.00 -12.65 -10.74
C ILE A 115 -7.75 -14.15 -10.82
N GLU A 116 -7.88 -14.78 -11.99
CA GLU A 116 -7.63 -16.23 -12.15
C GLU A 116 -6.20 -16.62 -11.74
N THR A 117 -5.22 -15.76 -12.06
CA THR A 117 -3.81 -15.96 -11.69
C THR A 117 -3.65 -15.99 -10.17
N TYR A 118 -4.22 -15.00 -9.47
CA TYR A 118 -4.12 -14.92 -8.00
C TYR A 118 -5.00 -15.96 -7.28
N GLU A 119 -6.15 -16.33 -7.85
CA GLU A 119 -6.98 -17.45 -7.38
C GLU A 119 -6.15 -18.75 -7.37
N GLY A 120 -5.47 -19.05 -8.47
CA GLY A 120 -4.58 -20.22 -8.58
C GLY A 120 -3.37 -20.16 -7.65
N GLN A 121 -2.71 -19.00 -7.56
CA GLN A 121 -1.51 -18.82 -6.72
C GLN A 121 -1.81 -18.93 -5.22
N LEU A 122 -2.94 -18.39 -4.78
CA LEU A 122 -3.33 -18.34 -3.36
C LEU A 122 -4.27 -19.47 -2.95
N GLN A 123 -4.65 -20.34 -3.89
CA GLN A 123 -5.62 -21.42 -3.70
C GLN A 123 -6.95 -20.90 -3.12
N ARG A 124 -7.44 -19.78 -3.67
CA ARG A 124 -8.72 -19.15 -3.29
C ARG A 124 -9.65 -19.14 -4.49
N SER A 125 -10.96 -19.09 -4.23
CA SER A 125 -11.97 -18.86 -5.26
C SER A 125 -12.82 -17.65 -4.90
N ILE A 126 -13.04 -16.79 -5.87
CA ILE A 126 -13.85 -15.59 -5.74
C ILE A 126 -15.19 -15.83 -6.44
N ALA A 127 -16.29 -15.55 -5.74
CA ALA A 127 -17.62 -15.63 -6.33
C ALA A 127 -17.77 -14.65 -7.52
N PRO A 128 -18.48 -15.01 -8.60
CA PRO A 128 -18.64 -14.15 -9.78
C PRO A 128 -19.16 -12.74 -9.45
N GLU A 129 -20.08 -12.64 -8.49
CA GLU A 129 -20.63 -11.35 -8.05
C GLU A 129 -19.54 -10.45 -7.47
N MET A 130 -18.62 -11.04 -6.70
CA MET A 130 -17.49 -10.34 -6.10
C MET A 130 -16.51 -9.85 -7.17
N LYS A 131 -16.31 -10.59 -8.28
CA LYS A 131 -15.47 -10.14 -9.41
C LYS A 131 -16.01 -8.85 -10.06
N GLU A 132 -17.33 -8.73 -10.19
CA GLU A 132 -17.98 -7.50 -10.69
C GLU A 132 -17.88 -6.33 -9.68
N HIS A 133 -17.98 -6.63 -8.39
CA HIS A 133 -17.74 -5.62 -7.35
C HIS A 133 -16.28 -5.12 -7.40
N ILE A 134 -15.33 -6.03 -7.59
CA ILE A 134 -13.91 -5.69 -7.69
C ILE A 134 -13.69 -4.70 -8.84
N LYS A 135 -14.22 -5.03 -10.03
CA LYS A 135 -14.12 -4.18 -11.21
C LYS A 135 -14.67 -2.77 -10.94
N ARG A 136 -15.88 -2.69 -10.38
CA ARG A 136 -16.56 -1.42 -10.10
C ARG A 136 -15.74 -0.55 -9.15
N ASP A 137 -15.17 -1.14 -8.11
CA ASP A 137 -14.44 -0.38 -7.10
C ASP A 137 -13.05 0.05 -7.58
N LEU A 138 -12.34 -0.75 -8.37
CA LEU A 138 -11.11 -0.30 -9.03
C LEU A 138 -11.39 0.92 -9.93
N THR A 139 -12.42 0.84 -10.79
CA THR A 139 -12.80 1.94 -11.69
C THR A 139 -13.20 3.20 -10.92
N LYS A 140 -13.90 3.06 -9.79
CA LYS A 140 -14.31 4.19 -8.94
C LYS A 140 -13.12 4.88 -8.27
N GLN A 141 -12.09 4.13 -7.89
CA GLN A 141 -10.92 4.65 -7.18
C GLN A 141 -9.82 5.22 -8.10
N LEU A 142 -9.82 4.84 -9.39
CA LEU A 142 -8.83 5.29 -10.37
C LEU A 142 -8.62 6.81 -10.46
N PRO A 143 -9.67 7.67 -10.54
CA PRO A 143 -9.49 9.10 -10.70
C PRO A 143 -8.69 9.75 -9.57
N GLU A 144 -8.96 9.36 -8.33
CA GLU A 144 -8.24 9.86 -7.15
C GLU A 144 -6.77 9.42 -7.19
N ARG A 145 -6.52 8.15 -7.54
CA ARG A 145 -5.17 7.59 -7.59
C ARG A 145 -4.32 8.19 -8.71
N ILE A 146 -4.89 8.40 -9.89
CA ILE A 146 -4.22 9.09 -11.01
C ILE A 146 -3.92 10.54 -10.63
N GLY A 147 -4.87 11.24 -10.00
CA GLY A 147 -4.67 12.60 -9.50
C GLY A 147 -3.51 12.70 -8.52
N PHE A 148 -3.39 11.73 -7.60
CA PHE A 148 -2.27 11.61 -6.67
C PHE A 148 -0.93 11.47 -7.39
N TYR A 149 -0.83 10.59 -8.39
CA TYR A 149 0.42 10.41 -9.14
C TYR A 149 0.78 11.58 -10.06
N LEU A 150 -0.20 12.23 -10.67
CA LEU A 150 0.02 13.47 -11.41
C LEU A 150 0.63 14.55 -10.51
N ASN A 151 0.12 14.66 -9.27
CA ASN A 151 0.68 15.60 -8.30
C ASN A 151 2.14 15.26 -7.92
N GLN A 152 2.49 13.97 -7.81
CA GLN A 152 3.86 13.55 -7.53
C GLN A 152 4.84 13.83 -8.68
N CYS A 153 4.36 13.88 -9.92
CA CYS A 153 5.21 14.02 -11.10
C CYS A 153 5.16 15.43 -11.71
N LYS A 154 4.67 16.44 -10.98
CA LYS A 154 4.45 17.82 -11.47
C LYS A 154 5.65 18.47 -12.16
N GLU A 155 6.86 18.12 -11.74
CA GLU A 155 8.12 18.67 -12.25
C GLU A 155 8.70 17.87 -13.43
N GLU A 156 8.08 16.74 -13.80
CA GLU A 156 8.54 15.86 -14.87
C GLU A 156 7.91 16.21 -16.23
N PRO A 157 8.64 15.98 -17.34
CA PRO A 157 8.12 16.24 -18.68
C PRO A 157 6.90 15.33 -18.98
N PRO A 158 5.83 15.88 -19.61
CA PRO A 158 4.56 15.17 -19.82
C PRO A 158 4.68 13.78 -20.47
N GLU A 159 5.66 13.61 -21.37
CA GLU A 159 5.93 12.36 -22.10
C GLU A 159 6.33 11.22 -21.15
N VAL A 160 7.19 11.52 -20.17
CA VAL A 160 7.66 10.57 -19.15
C VAL A 160 6.57 10.31 -18.11
N VAL A 161 5.79 11.34 -17.77
CA VAL A 161 4.72 11.26 -16.76
C VAL A 161 3.69 10.21 -17.14
N LYS A 162 3.24 10.17 -18.41
CA LYS A 162 2.19 9.26 -18.84
C LYS A 162 2.56 7.78 -18.62
N GLU A 163 3.70 7.34 -19.14
CA GLU A 163 4.15 5.95 -19.03
C GLU A 163 4.40 5.56 -17.58
N LYS A 164 5.04 6.45 -16.81
CA LYS A 164 5.34 6.24 -15.39
C LYS A 164 4.07 6.07 -14.55
N ILE A 165 3.06 6.91 -14.76
CA ILE A 165 1.80 6.81 -14.04
C ILE A 165 1.07 5.52 -14.40
N LEU A 166 1.01 5.16 -15.69
CA LEU A 166 0.38 3.90 -16.10
C LEU A 166 1.05 2.68 -15.48
N ALA A 167 2.39 2.65 -15.42
CA ALA A 167 3.12 1.58 -14.75
C ALA A 167 2.79 1.48 -13.25
N LYS A 168 2.76 2.63 -12.54
CA LYS A 168 2.39 2.67 -11.12
C LYS A 168 0.95 2.20 -10.87
N ILE A 169 0.00 2.63 -11.70
CA ILE A 169 -1.41 2.22 -11.59
C ILE A 169 -1.56 0.71 -11.80
N LYS A 170 -0.87 0.13 -12.79
CA LYS A 170 -0.88 -1.33 -13.01
C LYS A 170 -0.35 -2.09 -11.80
N ALA A 171 0.79 -1.65 -11.26
CA ALA A 171 1.38 -2.25 -10.07
C ALA A 171 0.47 -2.13 -8.84
N ASP A 172 -0.22 -0.99 -8.65
CA ASP A 172 -1.18 -0.83 -7.57
C ASP A 172 -2.37 -1.80 -7.71
N ILE A 173 -2.91 -1.96 -8.92
CA ILE A 173 -4.01 -2.89 -9.18
C ILE A 173 -3.60 -4.32 -8.85
N GLU A 174 -2.43 -4.75 -9.32
CA GLU A 174 -1.88 -6.09 -9.03
C GLU A 174 -1.68 -6.30 -7.53
N GLN A 175 -1.06 -5.35 -6.83
CA GLN A 175 -0.85 -5.41 -5.40
C GLN A 175 -2.16 -5.44 -4.61
N ALA A 176 -3.12 -4.61 -5.00
CA ALA A 176 -4.41 -4.52 -4.33
C ALA A 176 -5.23 -5.80 -4.52
N LEU A 177 -5.21 -6.41 -5.71
CA LEU A 177 -5.79 -7.72 -5.96
C LEU A 177 -5.13 -8.81 -5.12
N ALA A 178 -3.81 -8.88 -5.09
CA ALA A 178 -3.08 -9.87 -4.29
C ALA A 178 -3.45 -9.78 -2.80
N VAL A 179 -3.43 -8.56 -2.24
CA VAL A 179 -3.81 -8.31 -0.84
C VAL A 179 -5.26 -8.65 -0.59
N PHE A 180 -6.17 -8.25 -1.49
CA PHE A 180 -7.59 -8.51 -1.36
C PHE A 180 -7.87 -10.03 -1.33
N ILE A 181 -7.34 -10.77 -2.31
CA ILE A 181 -7.56 -12.21 -2.45
C ILE A 181 -6.96 -12.98 -1.28
N SER A 182 -5.81 -12.54 -0.76
CA SER A 182 -5.19 -13.17 0.42
C SER A 182 -6.05 -13.10 1.70
N LYS A 183 -7.00 -12.17 1.76
CA LYS A 183 -7.91 -11.97 2.91
C LYS A 183 -9.24 -12.70 2.76
N ILE A 184 -9.56 -13.24 1.58
CA ILE A 184 -10.75 -14.05 1.37
C ILE A 184 -10.57 -15.36 2.15
N PRO A 185 -11.58 -15.88 2.89
CA PRO A 185 -11.47 -17.16 3.61
C PRO A 185 -11.12 -18.34 2.69
N GLU A 186 -10.54 -19.41 3.27
CA GLU A 186 -10.19 -20.61 2.51
C GLU A 186 -11.47 -21.28 2.03
N MET A 187 -11.42 -21.93 0.88
CA MET A 187 -12.49 -22.84 0.50
C MET A 187 -12.48 -23.98 1.53
N GLU A 188 -13.59 -24.17 2.24
CA GLU A 188 -13.83 -25.41 3.01
C GLU A 188 -13.98 -26.61 2.07
#